data_AF-A0A1J0GEB5-F1
#
_entry.id   AF-A0A1J0GEB5-F1
#
_cell.length_a   1.000
_cell.length_b   1.000
_cell.length_c   1.000
_cell.angle_alpha   90.00
_cell.angle_beta   90.00
_cell.angle_gamma   90.00
#
_symmetry.space_group_name_H-M   'P 1'
#
loop_
_entity.id
_entity.type
_entity.pdbx_description
1 polymer ?
#
loop_
_entity_poly.entity_id
_entity_poly.type
_entity_poly.pdbx_seq_one_letter_code
_entity_poly.pdbx_strand_id
1 'polypeptide(L)'
;MIKTKKMLALGVGLIMTTSLFAGCSTDGFALVKSFTKSQTINSMQSKTDISLKVSGTNMSIKEKQMMDTVLPSIDGTKISMVTKTNQNEDRTISKMQSDISLQLVQSPDPINMSIWVDTDITGEKPVINELYKIPKLLSSQLPTELKGKEYMAMDLANMPSTPGMPKTDYKKLMAFSKEFQPKLTDFIVKYAKQFNPTTKYVTYIGSQSFLQDNVMQSSNTYEVKLNDKSFKDLMHYTLNNLSESKDAMSFTQDYMKAMMSVYDVTGGKDKTSKDEINKAFGDVTTQLPQQLKSMNKSLESIDNLKILGDKGITIRYTINKDGYIVNEKGNAEFVIDLPSINKLSGTTAVASNSDQTGIYTVGVDFNTDITNINKNIDIVLPKTNSTNSFNYNDILKLDNTKLPTN
;
A
#
# COMPACT_ATOMS: atom_id res chain seq x y z
N MET A 1 -9.67 -13.16 -18.45
CA MET A 1 -8.45 -12.56 -19.04
C MET A 1 -8.04 -11.20 -18.42
N ILE A 2 -8.97 -10.27 -18.14
CA ILE A 2 -8.63 -8.95 -17.52
C ILE A 2 -8.07 -9.09 -16.08
N LYS A 3 -8.66 -9.98 -15.26
CA LYS A 3 -8.21 -10.22 -13.88
C LYS A 3 -6.77 -10.78 -13.80
N THR A 4 -6.40 -11.65 -14.73
CA THR A 4 -5.09 -12.29 -14.78
C THR A 4 -3.96 -11.36 -15.23
N LYS A 5 -4.21 -10.50 -16.23
CA LYS A 5 -3.26 -9.44 -16.63
C LYS A 5 -2.98 -8.46 -15.47
N LYS A 6 -4.01 -8.13 -14.68
CA LYS A 6 -3.86 -7.29 -13.48
C LYS A 6 -3.03 -7.97 -12.40
N MET A 7 -3.24 -9.27 -12.14
CA MET A 7 -2.42 -10.03 -11.18
C MET A 7 -0.95 -10.11 -11.60
N LEU A 8 -0.68 -10.33 -12.89
CA LEU A 8 0.69 -10.31 -13.41
C LEU A 8 1.32 -8.92 -13.26
N ALA A 9 0.60 -7.85 -13.60
CA ALA A 9 1.07 -6.48 -13.41
C ALA A 9 1.38 -6.17 -11.93
N LEU A 10 0.57 -6.67 -11.00
CA LEU A 10 0.83 -6.55 -9.55
C LEU A 10 2.07 -7.33 -9.13
N GLY A 11 2.27 -8.55 -9.65
CA GLY A 11 3.48 -9.34 -9.39
C GLY A 11 4.74 -8.67 -9.91
N VAL A 12 4.70 -8.15 -11.13
CA VAL A 12 5.79 -7.34 -11.71
C VAL A 12 6.02 -6.07 -10.90
N GLY A 13 4.95 -5.38 -10.49
CA GLY A 13 5.02 -4.20 -9.64
C GLY A 13 5.72 -4.48 -8.30
N LEU A 14 5.36 -5.58 -7.65
CA LEU A 14 6.02 -6.05 -6.43
C LEU A 14 7.51 -6.31 -6.68
N ILE A 15 7.87 -6.93 -7.81
CA ILE A 15 9.27 -7.19 -8.08
C ILE A 15 10.00 -5.88 -8.37
N MET A 16 9.41 -4.94 -9.12
CA MET A 16 9.98 -3.60 -9.32
C MET A 16 10.21 -2.86 -8.01
N THR A 17 9.28 -2.89 -7.06
CA THR A 17 9.49 -2.22 -5.75
C THR A 17 10.59 -2.90 -4.95
N THR A 18 10.67 -4.22 -4.95
CA THR A 18 11.80 -4.93 -4.31
C THR A 18 13.12 -4.68 -5.04
N SER A 19 13.07 -4.42 -6.34
CA SER A 19 14.21 -4.15 -7.20
C SER A 19 14.81 -2.77 -6.98
N LEU A 20 14.05 -1.80 -6.47
CA LEU A 20 14.54 -0.46 -6.12
C LEU A 20 15.63 -0.49 -5.06
N PHE A 21 15.53 -1.46 -4.14
CA PHE A 21 16.51 -1.68 -3.08
C PHE A 21 17.66 -2.56 -3.56
N ALA A 22 17.41 -3.34 -4.60
CA ALA A 22 18.36 -4.26 -5.18
C ALA A 22 19.27 -3.54 -6.19
N GLY A 23 20.55 -3.81 -6.07
CA GLY A 23 21.58 -3.37 -6.99
C GLY A 23 22.90 -3.85 -6.42
N CYS A 24 23.80 -4.35 -7.25
CA CYS A 24 25.17 -4.68 -6.83
C CYS A 24 25.96 -3.48 -6.26
N SER A 25 25.38 -2.28 -6.17
CA SER A 25 25.99 -1.22 -5.38
C SER A 25 25.99 -1.61 -3.90
N THR A 26 27.13 -1.41 -3.24
CA THR A 26 27.30 -1.57 -1.79
C THR A 26 26.17 -0.89 -1.00
N ASP A 27 25.67 0.22 -1.54
CA ASP A 27 24.67 1.08 -0.94
C ASP A 27 23.26 0.47 -1.02
N GLY A 28 22.87 -0.10 -2.17
CA GLY A 28 21.59 -0.80 -2.33
C GLY A 28 21.52 -2.01 -1.39
N PHE A 29 22.59 -2.79 -1.32
CA PHE A 29 22.65 -3.95 -0.43
C PHE A 29 22.57 -3.56 1.07
N ALA A 30 23.14 -2.43 1.47
CA ALA A 30 23.01 -1.90 2.83
C ALA A 30 21.56 -1.54 3.16
N LEU A 31 20.84 -0.95 2.20
CA LEU A 31 19.43 -0.61 2.37
C LEU A 31 18.54 -1.87 2.42
N VAL A 32 18.78 -2.88 1.57
CA VAL A 32 18.07 -4.18 1.62
C VAL A 32 18.24 -4.85 2.99
N LYS A 33 19.48 -4.92 3.50
CA LYS A 33 19.75 -5.47 4.84
C LYS A 33 18.95 -4.76 5.92
N SER A 34 18.88 -3.44 5.84
CA SER A 34 18.17 -2.62 6.83
C SER A 34 16.66 -2.76 6.72
N PHE A 35 16.13 -2.89 5.50
CA PHE A 35 14.72 -3.21 5.25
C PHE A 35 14.37 -4.58 5.84
N THR A 36 15.16 -5.61 5.54
CA THR A 36 14.98 -6.96 6.11
C THR A 36 15.09 -6.95 7.64
N LYS A 37 16.06 -6.22 8.20
CA LYS A 37 16.22 -6.08 9.65
C LYS A 37 15.02 -5.38 10.30
N SER A 38 14.47 -4.36 9.64
CA SER A 38 13.28 -3.64 10.11
C SER A 38 12.01 -4.51 10.12
N GLN A 39 11.99 -5.63 9.39
CA GLN A 39 10.94 -6.63 9.55
C GLN A 39 11.04 -7.36 10.91
N THR A 40 12.19 -7.42 11.57
CA THR A 40 12.30 -8.10 12.88
C THR A 40 11.84 -7.24 14.06
N ILE A 41 11.08 -6.17 13.82
CA ILE A 41 10.60 -5.26 14.85
C ILE A 41 9.32 -5.85 15.48
N ASN A 42 9.33 -6.01 16.79
CA ASN A 42 8.20 -6.49 17.59
C ASN A 42 7.40 -5.34 18.18
N SER A 43 8.01 -4.18 18.40
CA SER A 43 7.30 -3.00 18.86
C SER A 43 7.93 -1.74 18.29
N MET A 44 7.11 -0.75 17.96
CA MET A 44 7.58 0.57 17.53
C MET A 44 6.49 1.62 17.66
N GLN A 45 6.91 2.88 17.66
CA GLN A 45 6.04 4.02 17.41
C GLN A 45 6.54 4.75 16.17
N SER A 46 5.66 4.90 15.17
CA SER A 46 5.91 5.73 14.00
C SER A 46 5.11 7.02 14.06
N LYS A 47 5.71 8.11 13.58
CA LYS A 47 5.01 9.34 13.24
C LYS A 47 5.20 9.59 11.76
N THR A 48 4.12 9.60 11.00
CA THR A 48 4.11 9.78 9.56
C THR A 48 3.34 11.05 9.21
N ASP A 49 3.97 11.96 8.48
CA ASP A 49 3.35 13.13 7.88
C ASP A 49 3.36 12.97 6.36
N ILE A 50 2.20 13.11 5.72
CA ILE A 50 2.01 13.06 4.26
C ILE A 50 1.38 14.38 3.84
N SER A 51 1.87 14.97 2.76
CA SER A 51 1.28 16.14 2.12
C SER A 51 1.02 15.85 0.65
N LEU A 52 -0.18 16.18 0.19
CA LEU A 52 -0.59 16.04 -1.20
C LEU A 52 -0.53 17.39 -1.90
N LYS A 53 -0.08 17.39 -3.14
CA LYS A 53 -0.14 18.52 -4.06
C LYS A 53 -0.75 18.06 -5.35
N VAL A 54 -1.78 18.73 -5.82
CA VAL A 54 -2.47 18.35 -7.05
C VAL A 54 -2.58 19.58 -7.93
N SER A 55 -2.36 19.40 -9.23
CA SER A 55 -2.57 20.46 -10.20
C SER A 55 -3.04 19.88 -11.54
N GLY A 56 -3.80 20.66 -12.30
CA GLY A 56 -4.26 20.29 -13.63
C GLY A 56 -3.95 21.38 -14.65
N THR A 57 -3.58 20.98 -15.86
CA THR A 57 -3.39 21.87 -17.02
C THR A 57 -4.10 21.28 -18.23
N ASN A 58 -4.29 22.09 -19.29
CA ASN A 58 -4.93 21.66 -20.53
C ASN A 58 -6.32 21.01 -20.36
N MET A 59 -7.04 21.36 -19.29
CA MET A 59 -8.36 20.81 -19.01
C MET A 59 -9.41 21.42 -19.94
N SER A 60 -10.34 20.59 -20.41
CA SER A 60 -11.59 21.06 -21.02
C SER A 60 -12.41 21.88 -20.02
N ILE A 61 -13.39 22.64 -20.50
CA ILE A 61 -14.26 23.46 -19.64
C ILE A 61 -14.93 22.61 -18.56
N LYS A 62 -15.42 21.42 -18.94
CA LYS A 62 -16.09 20.49 -18.03
C LYS A 62 -15.13 19.93 -16.97
N GLU A 63 -13.90 19.57 -17.37
CA GLU A 63 -12.87 19.12 -16.44
C GLU A 63 -12.49 20.23 -15.47
N LYS A 64 -12.34 21.47 -15.96
CA LYS A 64 -12.02 22.62 -15.11
C LYS A 64 -13.10 22.87 -14.06
N GLN A 65 -14.38 22.85 -14.45
CA GLN A 65 -15.49 23.00 -13.49
C GLN A 65 -15.50 21.91 -12.42
N MET A 66 -15.25 20.66 -12.80
CA MET A 66 -15.14 19.56 -11.85
C MET A 66 -13.93 19.73 -10.93
N MET A 67 -12.78 20.11 -11.50
CA MET A 67 -11.54 20.29 -10.75
C MET A 67 -11.63 21.48 -9.80
N ASP A 68 -12.25 22.59 -10.19
CA ASP A 68 -12.48 23.75 -9.32
C ASP A 68 -13.30 23.38 -8.06
N THR A 69 -14.12 22.32 -8.12
CA THR A 69 -14.87 21.80 -6.97
C THR A 69 -14.04 20.89 -6.08
N VAL A 70 -13.18 20.03 -6.67
CA VAL A 70 -12.45 18.98 -5.95
C VAL A 70 -11.09 19.44 -5.48
N LEU A 71 -10.35 20.19 -6.30
CA LEU A 71 -8.98 20.64 -6.05
C LEU A 71 -8.81 21.31 -4.69
N PRO A 72 -9.69 22.24 -4.26
CA PRO A 72 -9.59 22.88 -2.96
C PRO A 72 -9.73 21.92 -1.75
N SER A 73 -10.19 20.68 -1.97
CA SER A 73 -10.30 19.64 -0.94
C SER A 73 -9.14 18.64 -0.94
N ILE A 74 -8.34 18.59 -2.00
CA ILE A 74 -7.25 17.59 -2.17
C ILE A 74 -5.87 18.23 -2.25
N ASP A 75 -5.74 19.38 -2.89
CA ASP A 75 -4.46 20.08 -3.02
C ASP A 75 -4.10 20.73 -1.69
N GLY A 76 -2.87 20.51 -1.23
CA GLY A 76 -2.39 20.97 0.07
C GLY A 76 -2.89 20.17 1.27
N THR A 77 -3.67 19.10 1.05
CA THR A 77 -4.14 18.21 2.12
C THR A 77 -2.96 17.57 2.84
N LYS A 78 -3.00 17.58 4.18
CA LYS A 78 -2.01 16.93 5.03
C LYS A 78 -2.63 15.84 5.87
N ILE A 79 -1.95 14.71 5.94
CA ILE A 79 -2.32 13.58 6.78
C ILE A 79 -1.18 13.35 7.74
N SER A 80 -1.44 13.49 9.03
CA SER A 80 -0.50 13.15 10.10
C SER A 80 -1.01 11.91 10.81
N MET A 81 -0.14 10.94 11.04
CA MET A 81 -0.47 9.67 11.67
C MET A 81 0.56 9.36 12.75
N VAL A 82 0.11 9.02 13.95
CA VAL A 82 0.95 8.44 14.99
C VAL A 82 0.48 7.02 15.23
N THR A 83 1.31 6.05 14.86
CA THR A 83 0.99 4.64 15.00
C THR A 83 1.90 3.99 16.02
N LYS A 84 1.31 3.23 16.93
CA LYS A 84 1.98 2.35 17.88
C LYS A 84 1.65 0.92 17.50
N THR A 85 2.65 0.06 17.53
CA THR A 85 2.50 -1.37 17.28
C THR A 85 3.24 -2.16 18.34
N ASN A 86 2.64 -3.26 18.76
CA ASN A 86 3.24 -4.23 19.68
C ASN A 86 2.76 -5.63 19.27
N GLN A 87 3.70 -6.52 18.93
CA GLN A 87 3.43 -7.86 18.44
C GLN A 87 4.44 -8.86 19.01
N ASN A 88 4.06 -10.13 19.11
CA ASN A 88 5.00 -11.20 19.44
C ASN A 88 5.88 -11.55 18.23
N GLU A 89 6.98 -12.28 18.48
CA GLU A 89 7.94 -12.70 17.44
C GLU A 89 7.28 -13.48 16.30
N ASP A 90 6.30 -14.33 16.63
CA ASP A 90 5.55 -15.12 15.65
C ASP A 90 4.47 -14.33 14.89
N ARG A 91 4.22 -13.07 15.29
CA ARG A 91 3.19 -12.17 14.74
C ARG A 91 1.77 -12.74 14.79
N THR A 92 1.51 -13.62 15.75
CA THR A 92 0.20 -14.23 16.01
C THR A 92 -0.61 -13.48 17.07
N ILE A 93 0.04 -12.62 17.85
CA ILE A 93 -0.59 -11.71 18.80
C ILE A 93 -0.08 -10.32 18.49
N SER A 94 -0.99 -9.37 18.25
CA SER A 94 -0.63 -8.00 17.89
C SER A 94 -1.66 -7.00 18.35
N LYS A 95 -1.17 -5.85 18.81
CA LYS A 95 -1.94 -4.65 19.10
C LYS A 95 -1.42 -3.49 18.27
N MET A 96 -2.35 -2.70 17.74
CA MET A 96 -2.05 -1.45 17.05
C MET A 96 -2.95 -0.35 17.59
N GLN A 97 -2.40 0.85 17.72
CA GLN A 97 -3.17 2.08 17.84
C GLN A 97 -2.66 3.04 16.76
N SER A 98 -3.56 3.68 16.02
CA SER A 98 -3.22 4.72 15.07
C SER A 98 -4.10 5.94 15.30
N ASP A 99 -3.49 7.07 15.61
CA ASP A 99 -4.14 8.37 15.70
C ASP A 99 -3.86 9.14 14.41
N ILE A 100 -4.92 9.46 13.65
CA ILE A 100 -4.84 10.05 12.32
C ILE A 100 -5.51 11.42 12.36
N SER A 101 -4.80 12.43 11.86
CA SER A 101 -5.25 13.81 11.72
C SER A 101 -5.22 14.18 10.24
N LEU A 102 -6.40 14.47 9.68
CA LEU A 102 -6.57 14.94 8.31
C LEU A 102 -6.81 16.46 8.32
N GLN A 103 -5.86 17.21 7.81
CA GLN A 103 -5.96 18.65 7.60
C GLN A 103 -6.33 18.94 6.15
N LEU A 104 -7.57 19.40 5.95
CA LEU A 104 -8.04 19.92 4.67
C LEU A 104 -7.70 21.41 4.58
N VAL A 105 -7.35 21.92 3.40
CA VAL A 105 -6.96 23.34 3.23
C VAL A 105 -8.07 24.31 3.64
N GLN A 106 -9.33 23.97 3.35
CA GLN A 106 -10.48 24.82 3.64
C GLN A 106 -11.07 24.61 5.04
N SER A 107 -10.57 23.65 5.83
CA SER A 107 -11.06 23.40 7.18
C SER A 107 -10.11 24.04 8.19
N PRO A 108 -10.56 24.91 9.11
CA PRO A 108 -9.69 25.47 10.14
C PRO A 108 -9.21 24.39 11.13
N ASP A 109 -10.07 23.40 11.41
CA ASP A 109 -9.78 22.32 12.34
C ASP A 109 -9.48 21.00 11.61
N PRO A 110 -8.51 20.21 12.09
CA PRO A 110 -8.24 18.89 11.54
C PRO A 110 -9.34 17.88 11.90
N ILE A 111 -9.64 16.99 10.96
CA ILE A 111 -10.52 15.84 11.17
C ILE A 111 -9.69 14.74 11.83
N ASN A 112 -9.95 14.49 13.11
CA ASN A 112 -9.22 13.48 13.90
C ASN A 112 -10.01 12.17 13.96
N MET A 113 -9.33 11.07 13.71
CA MET A 113 -9.82 9.71 13.90
C MET A 113 -8.76 8.87 14.63
N SER A 114 -9.20 7.85 15.34
CA SER A 114 -8.30 6.90 15.98
C SER A 114 -8.77 5.49 15.68
N ILE A 115 -7.82 4.58 15.47
CA ILE A 115 -8.07 3.17 15.20
C ILE A 115 -7.29 2.36 16.22
N TRP A 116 -7.94 1.36 16.82
CA TRP A 116 -7.27 0.32 17.59
C TRP A 116 -7.53 -1.03 16.95
N VAL A 117 -6.51 -1.87 16.89
CA VAL A 117 -6.59 -3.25 16.45
C VAL A 117 -6.04 -4.13 17.55
N ASP A 118 -6.76 -5.21 17.87
CA ASP A 118 -6.34 -6.24 18.82
C ASP A 118 -6.57 -7.61 18.18
N THR A 119 -5.46 -8.30 17.93
CA THR A 119 -5.44 -9.58 17.23
C THR A 119 -4.79 -10.64 18.11
N ASP A 120 -5.48 -11.75 18.31
CA ASP A 120 -4.92 -12.99 18.87
C ASP A 120 -5.49 -14.18 18.11
N ILE A 121 -4.63 -14.87 17.38
CA ILE A 121 -5.02 -16.01 16.52
C ILE A 121 -4.46 -17.34 17.00
N THR A 122 -3.92 -17.37 18.21
CA THR A 122 -3.33 -18.58 18.79
C THR A 122 -4.39 -19.57 19.25
N GLY A 123 -5.58 -19.08 19.61
CA GLY A 123 -6.72 -19.89 20.05
C GLY A 123 -7.53 -20.54 18.93
N GLU A 124 -8.40 -21.49 19.29
CA GLU A 124 -9.32 -22.13 18.35
C GLU A 124 -10.25 -21.12 17.66
N LYS A 125 -10.65 -20.07 18.39
CA LYS A 125 -11.41 -18.93 17.90
C LYS A 125 -10.46 -17.72 17.83
N PRO A 126 -10.06 -17.27 16.65
CA PRO A 126 -9.24 -16.08 16.52
C PRO A 126 -10.04 -14.86 17.00
N VAL A 127 -9.34 -13.93 17.64
CA VAL A 127 -9.84 -12.60 17.99
C VAL A 127 -9.24 -11.63 17.00
N ILE A 128 -10.09 -10.86 16.32
CA ILE A 128 -9.67 -9.78 15.42
C ILE A 128 -10.64 -8.63 15.65
N ASN A 129 -10.32 -7.82 16.65
CA ASN A 129 -11.13 -6.68 17.05
C ASN A 129 -10.53 -5.41 16.46
N GLU A 130 -11.39 -4.61 15.84
CA GLU A 130 -11.07 -3.28 15.38
C GLU A 130 -12.03 -2.28 16.04
N LEU A 131 -11.49 -1.18 16.55
CA LEU A 131 -12.27 -0.10 17.15
C LEU A 131 -11.91 1.20 16.45
N TYR A 132 -12.92 1.88 15.94
CA TYR A 132 -12.77 3.16 15.25
C TYR A 132 -13.40 4.24 16.10
N LYS A 133 -12.64 5.29 16.42
CA LYS A 133 -13.21 6.55 16.92
C LYS A 133 -13.68 7.37 15.73
N ILE A 134 -14.98 7.60 15.68
CA ILE A 134 -15.64 8.28 14.57
C ILE A 134 -15.42 9.79 14.74
N PRO A 135 -14.92 10.49 13.71
CA PRO A 135 -14.87 11.95 13.73
C PRO A 135 -16.27 12.53 13.94
N LYS A 136 -16.37 13.63 14.71
CA LYS A 136 -17.65 14.32 14.98
C LYS A 136 -18.43 14.63 13.69
N LEU A 137 -17.72 15.01 12.64
CA LEU A 137 -18.30 15.29 11.32
C LEU A 137 -19.10 14.08 10.80
N LEU A 138 -18.52 12.87 10.86
CA LEU A 138 -19.16 11.64 10.37
C LEU A 138 -20.23 11.12 11.34
N SER A 139 -20.03 11.29 12.66
CA SER A 139 -21.01 10.88 13.68
C SER A 139 -22.37 11.56 13.50
N SER A 140 -22.40 12.79 12.96
CA SER A 140 -23.65 13.50 12.68
C SER A 140 -24.44 12.94 11.48
N GLN A 141 -23.76 12.25 10.57
CA GLN A 141 -24.34 11.64 9.37
C GLN A 141 -24.84 10.21 9.61
N LEU A 142 -24.58 9.65 10.79
CA LEU A 142 -25.06 8.31 11.14
C LEU A 142 -26.60 8.27 11.20
N PRO A 143 -27.22 7.09 10.98
CA PRO A 143 -28.62 6.85 11.24
C PRO A 143 -29.03 7.31 12.64
N THR A 144 -30.27 7.75 12.81
CA THR A 144 -30.78 8.34 14.07
C THR A 144 -30.51 7.46 15.29
N GLU A 145 -30.60 6.15 15.13
CA GLU A 145 -30.35 5.12 16.14
C GLU A 145 -28.89 5.07 16.62
N LEU A 146 -27.97 5.55 15.80
CA LEU A 146 -26.52 5.51 16.00
C LEU A 146 -25.90 6.92 16.18
N LYS A 147 -26.71 7.99 16.12
CA LYS A 147 -26.23 9.36 16.28
C LYS A 147 -25.60 9.57 17.65
N GLY A 148 -24.50 10.33 17.67
CA GLY A 148 -23.78 10.68 18.89
C GLY A 148 -22.93 9.55 19.48
N LYS A 149 -22.93 8.35 18.85
CA LYS A 149 -21.95 7.31 19.19
C LYS A 149 -20.56 7.76 18.77
N GLU A 150 -19.60 7.52 19.65
CA GLU A 150 -18.21 7.93 19.48
C GLU A 150 -17.38 6.84 18.80
N TYR A 151 -17.75 5.58 19.01
CA TYR A 151 -16.98 4.45 18.52
C TYR A 151 -17.80 3.47 17.67
N MET A 152 -17.16 2.94 16.64
CA MET A 152 -17.63 1.78 15.88
C MET A 152 -16.71 0.61 16.19
N ALA A 153 -17.28 -0.45 16.74
CA ALA A 153 -16.57 -1.70 17.01
C ALA A 153 -16.83 -2.71 15.89
N MET A 154 -15.80 -3.43 15.51
CA MET A 154 -15.87 -4.49 14.52
C MET A 154 -15.14 -5.72 15.04
N ASP A 155 -15.85 -6.84 15.08
CA ASP A 155 -15.29 -8.15 15.38
C ASP A 155 -15.30 -8.96 14.08
N LEU A 156 -14.14 -9.01 13.44
CA LEU A 156 -13.98 -9.65 12.14
C LEU A 156 -14.10 -11.18 12.24
N ALA A 157 -13.84 -11.78 13.40
CA ALA A 157 -14.03 -13.21 13.58
C ALA A 157 -15.52 -13.60 13.53
N ASN A 158 -16.41 -12.67 13.89
CA ASN A 158 -17.86 -12.86 13.87
C ASN A 158 -18.54 -12.38 12.56
N MET A 159 -17.82 -11.70 11.66
CA MET A 159 -18.35 -11.22 10.38
C MET A 159 -18.88 -12.30 9.41
N PRO A 160 -18.32 -13.52 9.31
CA PRO A 160 -18.83 -14.55 8.40
C PRO A 160 -20.30 -14.97 8.63
N SER A 161 -20.87 -14.60 9.78
CA SER A 161 -22.27 -14.80 10.14
C SER A 161 -23.19 -13.68 9.64
N THR A 162 -22.65 -12.64 9.01
CA THR A 162 -23.40 -11.46 8.55
C THR A 162 -23.84 -11.61 7.10
N PRO A 163 -25.14 -11.51 6.79
CA PRO A 163 -25.63 -11.57 5.41
C PRO A 163 -24.96 -10.52 4.51
N GLY A 164 -24.56 -10.91 3.30
CA GLY A 164 -23.93 -10.02 2.31
C GLY A 164 -22.40 -9.90 2.42
N MET A 165 -21.80 -10.28 3.56
CA MET A 165 -20.34 -10.26 3.72
C MET A 165 -19.66 -11.51 3.11
N PRO A 166 -18.48 -11.37 2.48
CA PRO A 166 -17.66 -12.51 2.10
C PRO A 166 -17.22 -13.29 3.35
N LYS A 167 -17.34 -14.62 3.30
CA LYS A 167 -16.80 -15.49 4.35
C LYS A 167 -15.29 -15.54 4.18
N THR A 168 -14.56 -14.71 4.92
CA THR A 168 -13.09 -14.75 4.94
C THR A 168 -12.61 -15.81 5.93
N ASP A 169 -11.85 -16.79 5.44
CA ASP A 169 -11.11 -17.73 6.29
C ASP A 169 -9.81 -17.06 6.79
N TYR A 170 -9.92 -16.31 7.89
CA TYR A 170 -8.79 -15.57 8.48
C TYR A 170 -7.63 -16.48 8.89
N LYS A 171 -7.89 -17.74 9.26
CA LYS A 171 -6.82 -18.71 9.56
C LYS A 171 -5.98 -18.99 8.32
N LYS A 172 -6.61 -19.21 7.16
CA LYS A 172 -5.88 -19.38 5.89
C LYS A 172 -5.18 -18.11 5.44
N LEU A 173 -5.78 -16.94 5.64
CA LEU A 173 -5.14 -15.65 5.31
C LEU A 173 -3.86 -15.43 6.14
N MET A 174 -3.89 -15.80 7.42
CA MET A 174 -2.73 -15.69 8.31
C MET A 174 -1.69 -16.77 8.05
N ALA A 175 -2.10 -18.00 7.75
CA ALA A 175 -1.19 -19.05 7.28
C ALA A 175 -0.45 -18.61 6.01
N PHE A 176 -1.17 -18.00 5.06
CA PHE A 176 -0.57 -17.37 3.88
C PHE A 176 0.48 -16.32 4.29
N SER A 177 0.16 -15.40 5.21
CA SER A 177 1.10 -14.38 5.66
C SER A 177 2.37 -15.01 6.26
N LYS A 178 2.21 -16.00 7.14
CA LYS A 178 3.31 -16.69 7.82
C LYS A 178 4.20 -17.48 6.86
N GLU A 179 3.62 -18.12 5.85
CA GLU A 179 4.37 -18.91 4.86
C GLU A 179 5.01 -18.04 3.77
N PHE A 180 4.32 -16.97 3.34
CA PHE A 180 4.77 -16.15 2.22
C PHE A 180 5.80 -15.11 2.62
N GLN A 181 5.73 -14.53 3.83
CA GLN A 181 6.68 -13.51 4.28
C GLN A 181 8.15 -13.97 4.28
N PRO A 182 8.50 -15.17 4.79
CA PRO A 182 9.87 -15.67 4.69
C PRO A 182 10.32 -15.86 3.24
N LYS A 183 9.43 -16.36 2.36
CA LYS A 183 9.72 -16.53 0.93
C LYS A 183 9.99 -15.20 0.23
N LEU A 184 9.18 -14.17 0.51
CA LEU A 184 9.38 -12.82 -0.01
C LEU A 184 10.73 -12.26 0.47
N THR A 185 11.04 -12.40 1.77
CA THR A 185 12.29 -11.91 2.33
C THR A 185 13.51 -12.58 1.71
N ASP A 186 13.49 -13.91 1.60
CA ASP A 186 14.55 -14.69 0.98
C ASP A 186 14.69 -14.38 -0.52
N PHE A 187 13.57 -14.21 -1.23
CA PHE A 187 13.56 -13.75 -2.61
C PHE A 187 14.23 -12.38 -2.76
N ILE A 188 13.86 -11.39 -1.95
CA ILE A 188 14.47 -10.04 -2.00
C ILE A 188 16.00 -10.14 -1.82
N VAL A 189 16.46 -10.90 -0.83
CA VAL A 189 17.90 -11.04 -0.55
C VAL A 189 18.64 -11.76 -1.68
N LYS A 190 18.05 -12.81 -2.27
CA LYS A 190 18.64 -13.55 -3.38
C LYS A 190 18.63 -12.74 -4.68
N TYR A 191 17.49 -12.15 -5.00
CA TYR A 191 17.28 -11.34 -6.19
C TYR A 191 18.15 -10.09 -6.16
N ALA A 192 18.33 -9.47 -4.99
CA ALA A 192 19.23 -8.33 -4.82
C ALA A 192 20.69 -8.61 -5.19
N LYS A 193 21.14 -9.87 -5.13
CA LYS A 193 22.50 -10.26 -5.55
C LYS A 193 22.63 -10.42 -7.07
N GLN A 194 21.53 -10.70 -7.77
CA GLN A 194 21.51 -10.94 -9.21
C GLN A 194 21.08 -9.70 -10.00
N PHE A 195 20.29 -8.82 -9.38
CA PHE A 195 19.80 -7.59 -9.97
C PHE A 195 20.91 -6.54 -10.00
N ASN A 196 21.45 -6.30 -11.19
CA ASN A 196 22.58 -5.40 -11.41
C ASN A 196 22.24 -4.40 -12.53
N PRO A 197 21.42 -3.38 -12.23
CA PRO A 197 21.19 -2.32 -13.19
C PRO A 197 22.53 -1.60 -13.42
N THR A 198 22.85 -1.30 -14.67
CA THR A 198 24.02 -0.49 -15.03
C THR A 198 23.93 0.92 -14.43
N THR A 199 22.72 1.36 -14.05
CA THR A 199 22.41 2.62 -13.38
C THR A 199 22.38 2.45 -11.86
N LYS A 200 23.05 3.33 -11.12
CA LYS A 200 22.96 3.41 -9.66
C LYS A 200 21.70 4.20 -9.26
N TYR A 201 20.72 3.52 -8.66
CA TYR A 201 19.49 4.15 -8.15
C TYR A 201 19.57 4.53 -6.67
N VAL A 202 20.44 3.85 -5.91
CA VAL A 202 20.67 4.08 -4.48
C VAL A 202 22.07 4.65 -4.28
N THR A 203 22.16 5.72 -3.51
CA THR A 203 23.42 6.40 -3.18
C THR A 203 23.53 6.67 -1.69
N TYR A 204 24.70 6.43 -1.11
CA TYR A 204 25.02 6.92 0.23
C TYR A 204 25.22 8.44 0.19
N ILE A 205 24.50 9.18 1.03
CA ILE A 205 24.54 10.66 1.04
C ILE A 205 25.12 11.25 2.35
N GLY A 206 25.49 10.43 3.32
CA GLY A 206 26.28 10.86 4.47
C GLY A 206 25.94 10.16 5.79
N SER A 207 26.78 10.43 6.79
CA SER A 207 26.53 10.08 8.19
C SER A 207 26.14 11.30 8.99
N GLN A 208 25.28 11.11 9.97
CA GLN A 208 25.05 12.09 11.03
C GLN A 208 25.30 11.43 12.38
N SER A 209 25.89 12.18 13.31
CA SER A 209 25.93 11.81 14.72
C SER A 209 25.05 12.78 15.50
N PHE A 210 24.27 12.27 16.43
CA PHE A 210 23.41 13.07 17.31
C PHE A 210 23.33 12.45 18.70
N LEU A 211 23.12 13.29 19.70
CA LEU A 211 22.91 12.84 21.07
C LEU A 211 21.43 12.46 21.27
N GLN A 212 21.18 11.22 21.67
CA GLN A 212 19.86 10.75 22.11
C GLN A 212 20.02 10.10 23.48
N ASP A 213 19.25 10.56 24.47
CA ASP A 213 19.31 10.06 25.85
C ASP A 213 20.74 10.10 26.46
N ASN A 214 21.50 11.17 26.18
CA ASN A 214 22.93 11.32 26.55
C ASN A 214 23.88 10.25 25.97
N VAL A 215 23.43 9.49 24.98
CA VAL A 215 24.26 8.54 24.21
C VAL A 215 24.45 9.09 22.80
N MET A 216 25.71 9.15 22.35
CA MET A 216 26.02 9.48 20.96
C MET A 216 25.49 8.37 20.05
N GLN A 217 24.52 8.69 19.21
CA GLN A 217 24.01 7.84 18.16
C GLN A 217 24.64 8.26 16.84
N SER A 218 24.89 7.28 15.96
CA SER A 218 25.25 7.52 14.58
C SER A 218 24.19 6.93 13.66
N SER A 219 24.01 7.59 12.52
CA SER A 219 23.10 7.14 11.48
C SER A 219 23.70 7.36 10.10
N ASN A 220 23.43 6.42 9.21
CA ASN A 220 23.78 6.47 7.79
C ASN A 220 22.54 6.81 6.97
N THR A 221 22.65 7.73 6.02
CA THR A 221 21.53 8.09 5.13
C THR A 221 21.82 7.66 3.70
N TYR A 222 20.84 6.99 3.10
CA TYR A 222 20.85 6.55 1.71
C TYR A 222 19.70 7.21 0.96
N GLU A 223 19.94 7.63 -0.27
CA GLU A 223 18.96 8.27 -1.14
C GLU A 223 18.68 7.37 -2.36
N VAL A 224 17.40 7.07 -2.57
CA VAL A 224 16.85 6.56 -3.81
C VAL A 224 16.39 7.75 -4.63
N LYS A 225 16.83 7.87 -5.88
CA LYS A 225 16.42 8.98 -6.75
C LYS A 225 16.12 8.50 -8.17
N LEU A 226 14.92 8.82 -8.65
CA LEU A 226 14.44 8.46 -9.98
C LEU A 226 13.82 9.69 -10.64
N ASN A 227 14.38 10.11 -11.78
CA ASN A 227 13.66 10.93 -12.74
C ASN A 227 12.85 10.03 -13.71
N ASP A 228 12.01 10.66 -14.54
CA ASP A 228 11.15 9.98 -15.51
C ASP A 228 11.90 8.96 -16.38
N LYS A 229 13.08 9.33 -16.90
CA LYS A 229 13.92 8.43 -17.70
C LYS A 229 14.41 7.23 -16.89
N SER A 230 15.06 7.47 -15.76
CA SER A 230 15.61 6.41 -14.91
C SER A 230 14.54 5.48 -14.33
N PHE A 231 13.32 5.98 -14.13
CA PHE A 231 12.17 5.18 -13.74
C PHE A 231 11.76 4.21 -14.86
N LYS A 232 11.66 4.68 -16.11
CA LYS A 232 11.38 3.81 -17.26
C LYS A 232 12.51 2.81 -17.53
N ASP A 233 13.76 3.26 -17.46
CA ASP A 233 14.93 2.39 -17.60
C ASP A 233 14.89 1.25 -16.55
N LEU A 234 14.50 1.57 -15.31
CA LEU A 234 14.30 0.57 -14.26
C LEU A 234 13.14 -0.40 -14.57
N MET A 235 12.01 0.09 -15.08
CA MET A 235 10.88 -0.76 -15.48
C MET A 235 11.28 -1.75 -16.57
N HIS A 236 11.96 -1.27 -17.62
CA HIS A 236 12.48 -2.12 -18.70
C HIS A 236 13.48 -3.14 -18.19
N TYR A 237 14.46 -2.70 -17.40
CA TYR A 237 15.46 -3.59 -16.83
C TYR A 237 14.81 -4.67 -15.97
N THR A 238 13.84 -4.31 -15.13
CA THR A 238 13.14 -5.27 -14.27
C THR A 238 12.38 -6.29 -15.10
N LEU A 239 11.60 -5.88 -16.11
CA LEU A 239 10.89 -6.83 -16.97
C LEU A 239 11.83 -7.77 -17.74
N ASN A 240 12.94 -7.26 -18.26
CA ASN A 240 13.91 -8.09 -18.98
C ASN A 240 14.58 -9.08 -18.02
N ASN A 241 15.07 -8.62 -16.87
CA ASN A 241 15.71 -9.46 -15.86
C ASN A 241 14.74 -10.53 -15.31
N LEU A 242 13.47 -10.16 -15.09
CA LEU A 242 12.40 -11.09 -14.70
C LEU A 242 12.24 -12.23 -15.69
N SER A 243 12.28 -11.93 -16.99
CA SER A 243 12.11 -12.94 -18.04
C SER A 243 13.31 -13.90 -18.14
N GLU A 244 14.47 -13.50 -17.64
CA GLU A 244 15.73 -14.25 -17.70
C GLU A 244 16.05 -14.99 -16.38
N SER A 245 15.52 -14.52 -15.25
CA SER A 245 15.75 -15.12 -13.93
C SER A 245 14.74 -16.23 -13.60
N LYS A 246 15.23 -17.48 -13.52
CA LYS A 246 14.42 -18.62 -13.08
C LYS A 246 13.86 -18.44 -11.65
N ASP A 247 14.65 -17.86 -10.76
CA ASP A 247 14.24 -17.61 -9.37
C ASP A 247 13.11 -16.58 -9.31
N ALA A 248 13.21 -15.49 -10.09
CA ALA A 248 12.17 -14.48 -10.15
C ALA A 248 10.89 -14.97 -10.86
N MET A 249 11.05 -15.80 -11.89
CA MET A 249 9.93 -16.49 -12.53
C MET A 249 9.21 -17.41 -11.53
N SER A 250 9.96 -18.24 -10.79
CA SER A 250 9.40 -19.13 -9.77
C SER A 250 8.71 -18.36 -8.66
N PHE A 251 9.31 -17.26 -8.18
CA PHE A 251 8.71 -16.40 -7.18
C PHE A 251 7.41 -15.76 -7.67
N THR A 252 7.39 -15.27 -8.93
CA THR A 252 6.17 -14.71 -9.54
C THR A 252 5.05 -15.75 -9.56
N GLN A 253 5.35 -16.99 -9.95
CA GLN A 253 4.39 -18.09 -9.95
C GLN A 253 3.89 -18.41 -8.53
N ASP A 254 4.79 -18.46 -7.55
CA ASP A 254 4.44 -18.72 -6.15
C ASP A 254 3.57 -17.61 -5.56
N TYR A 255 3.91 -16.34 -5.80
CA TYR A 255 3.09 -15.19 -5.41
C TYR A 255 1.70 -15.26 -6.05
N MET A 256 1.66 -15.55 -7.34
CA MET A 256 0.42 -15.70 -8.09
C MET A 256 -0.44 -16.84 -7.50
N LYS A 257 0.14 -18.01 -7.19
CA LYS A 257 -0.58 -19.14 -6.56
C LYS A 257 -1.10 -18.76 -5.17
N ALA A 258 -0.27 -18.03 -4.42
CA ALA A 258 -0.59 -17.62 -3.07
C ALA A 258 -1.70 -16.54 -3.08
N MET A 259 -1.74 -15.64 -4.07
CA MET A 259 -2.86 -14.72 -4.27
C MET A 259 -4.17 -15.44 -4.63
N MET A 260 -4.10 -16.54 -5.37
CA MET A 260 -5.28 -17.37 -5.63
C MET A 260 -5.82 -18.05 -4.39
N SER A 261 -4.94 -18.57 -3.52
CA SER A 261 -5.40 -19.18 -2.27
C SER A 261 -6.14 -18.16 -1.39
N VAL A 262 -5.69 -16.90 -1.39
CA VAL A 262 -6.41 -15.78 -0.74
C VAL A 262 -7.76 -15.50 -1.44
N TYR A 263 -7.82 -15.52 -2.77
CA TYR A 263 -9.10 -15.33 -3.49
C TYR A 263 -10.10 -16.44 -3.15
N ASP A 264 -9.65 -17.69 -3.08
CA ASP A 264 -10.44 -18.84 -2.63
C ASP A 264 -10.97 -18.68 -1.19
N VAL A 265 -10.17 -18.02 -0.34
CA VAL A 265 -10.46 -17.73 1.07
C VAL A 265 -11.51 -16.63 1.26
N THR A 266 -11.65 -15.70 0.30
CA THR A 266 -12.64 -14.60 0.35
C THR A 266 -14.02 -14.97 -0.23
N GLY A 267 -14.25 -16.24 -0.57
CA GLY A 267 -15.58 -16.75 -0.88
C GLY A 267 -16.17 -16.24 -2.20
N GLY A 268 -15.42 -16.35 -3.31
CA GLY A 268 -16.01 -16.26 -4.65
C GLY A 268 -17.16 -17.27 -4.78
N LYS A 269 -18.40 -16.78 -4.77
CA LYS A 269 -19.63 -17.59 -4.60
C LYS A 269 -19.95 -18.50 -5.80
N ASP A 270 -19.28 -18.35 -6.94
CA ASP A 270 -19.52 -19.18 -8.13
C ASP A 270 -18.42 -20.21 -8.36
N LYS A 271 -18.78 -21.50 -8.36
CA LYS A 271 -17.90 -22.60 -8.79
C LYS A 271 -17.37 -22.41 -10.21
N THR A 272 -18.18 -21.81 -11.09
CA THR A 272 -17.81 -21.40 -12.45
C THR A 272 -16.62 -20.44 -12.47
N SER A 273 -16.53 -19.55 -11.46
CA SER A 273 -15.41 -18.62 -11.35
C SER A 273 -14.11 -19.29 -10.91
N LYS A 274 -14.16 -20.40 -10.15
CA LYS A 274 -12.94 -21.09 -9.68
C LYS A 274 -12.24 -21.83 -10.80
N ASP A 275 -12.96 -22.59 -11.61
CA ASP A 275 -12.37 -23.33 -12.73
C ASP A 275 -11.89 -22.38 -13.84
N GLU A 276 -12.61 -21.29 -14.10
CA GLU A 276 -12.16 -20.23 -15.00
C GLU A 276 -10.91 -19.51 -14.48
N ILE A 277 -10.81 -19.24 -13.17
CA ILE A 277 -9.63 -18.63 -12.57
C ILE A 277 -8.45 -19.63 -12.59
N ASN A 278 -8.67 -20.90 -12.23
CA ASN A 278 -7.66 -21.95 -12.29
C ASN A 278 -7.13 -22.15 -13.72
N LYS A 279 -8.02 -22.18 -14.71
CA LYS A 279 -7.64 -22.28 -16.12
C LYS A 279 -6.89 -21.04 -16.59
N ALA A 280 -7.43 -19.84 -16.33
CA ALA A 280 -6.76 -18.59 -16.67
C ALA A 280 -5.40 -18.45 -15.98
N PHE A 281 -5.25 -19.02 -14.80
CA PHE A 281 -3.99 -19.07 -14.07
C PHE A 281 -2.98 -20.05 -14.66
N GLY A 282 -3.42 -21.26 -15.02
CA GLY A 282 -2.60 -22.23 -15.75
C GLY A 282 -2.11 -21.65 -17.07
N ASP A 283 -2.99 -20.94 -17.78
CA ASP A 283 -2.67 -20.25 -19.03
C ASP A 283 -1.63 -19.12 -18.80
N VAL A 284 -1.77 -18.30 -17.75
CA VAL A 284 -0.76 -17.27 -17.44
C VAL A 284 0.56 -17.86 -17.03
N THR A 285 0.56 -18.90 -16.19
CA THR A 285 1.77 -19.55 -15.69
C THR A 285 2.57 -20.17 -16.84
N THR A 286 1.88 -20.79 -17.81
CA THR A 286 2.50 -21.39 -19.00
C THR A 286 2.91 -20.37 -20.06
N GLN A 287 2.18 -19.26 -20.18
CA GLN A 287 2.46 -18.18 -21.14
C GLN A 287 3.29 -17.03 -20.54
N LEU A 288 3.72 -17.15 -19.29
CA LEU A 288 4.37 -16.06 -18.55
C LEU A 288 5.54 -15.41 -19.32
N PRO A 289 6.45 -16.18 -19.96
CA PRO A 289 7.52 -15.58 -20.78
C PRO A 289 6.99 -14.77 -21.97
N GLN A 290 5.93 -15.23 -22.64
CA GLN A 290 5.32 -14.51 -23.76
C GLN A 290 4.57 -13.26 -23.28
N GLN A 291 3.93 -13.33 -22.12
CA GLN A 291 3.24 -12.19 -21.51
C GLN A 291 4.23 -11.12 -21.05
N LEU A 292 5.37 -11.50 -20.46
CA LEU A 292 6.45 -10.56 -20.10
C LEU A 292 7.03 -9.87 -21.34
N LYS A 293 7.25 -10.60 -22.45
CA LYS A 293 7.66 -9.98 -23.72
C LYS A 293 6.62 -8.97 -24.24
N SER A 294 5.34 -9.31 -24.16
CA SER A 294 4.24 -8.42 -24.54
C SER A 294 4.16 -7.18 -23.63
N MET A 295 4.38 -7.33 -22.33
CA MET A 295 4.47 -6.22 -21.38
C MET A 295 5.68 -5.33 -21.66
N ASN A 296 6.85 -5.91 -21.96
CA ASN A 296 8.04 -5.12 -22.31
C ASN A 296 7.82 -4.31 -23.60
N LYS A 297 7.19 -4.91 -24.62
CA LYS A 297 6.77 -4.20 -25.83
C LYS A 297 5.73 -3.11 -25.54
N SER A 298 4.86 -3.33 -24.55
CA SER A 298 3.92 -2.30 -24.11
C SER A 298 4.62 -1.16 -23.37
N LEU A 299 5.72 -1.43 -22.65
CA LEU A 299 6.53 -0.37 -22.05
C LEU A 299 7.18 0.53 -23.11
N GLU A 300 7.60 -0.01 -24.25
CA GLU A 300 8.13 0.81 -25.36
C GLU A 300 7.11 1.87 -25.82
N SER A 301 5.82 1.58 -25.70
CA SER A 301 4.76 2.54 -26.06
C SER A 301 4.66 3.71 -25.09
N ILE A 302 5.11 3.55 -23.84
CA ILE A 302 5.07 4.61 -22.81
C ILE A 302 6.41 5.34 -22.67
N ASP A 303 7.43 5.01 -23.47
CA ASP A 303 8.75 5.67 -23.42
C ASP A 303 8.67 7.18 -23.65
N ASN A 304 7.76 7.59 -24.53
CA ASN A 304 7.52 9.00 -24.84
C ASN A 304 6.51 9.68 -23.90
N LEU A 305 5.86 8.93 -23.00
CA LEU A 305 4.95 9.50 -22.01
C LEU A 305 5.71 10.01 -20.81
N LYS A 306 5.45 11.25 -20.38
CA LYS A 306 5.92 11.72 -19.08
C LYS A 306 5.09 11.08 -17.97
N ILE A 307 5.71 10.19 -17.19
CA ILE A 307 5.08 9.46 -16.07
C ILE A 307 5.44 10.14 -14.76
N LEU A 308 6.70 10.55 -14.62
CA LEU A 308 7.16 11.32 -13.47
C LEU A 308 7.32 12.80 -13.82
N GLY A 309 6.95 13.65 -12.87
CA GLY A 309 7.17 15.08 -12.94
C GLY A 309 8.64 15.45 -12.82
N ASP A 310 8.93 16.75 -12.83
CA ASP A 310 10.32 17.25 -12.79
C ASP A 310 11.00 16.94 -11.47
N LYS A 311 10.22 16.81 -10.37
CA LYS A 311 10.76 16.39 -9.08
C LYS A 311 11.04 14.89 -8.99
N GLY A 312 10.49 14.09 -9.90
CA GLY A 312 10.65 12.64 -9.91
C GLY A 312 10.21 11.97 -8.61
N ILE A 313 10.91 10.90 -8.25
CA ILE A 313 10.82 10.23 -6.95
C ILE A 313 12.17 10.41 -6.25
N THR A 314 12.15 10.92 -5.02
CA THR A 314 13.32 10.91 -4.13
C THR A 314 12.92 10.37 -2.78
N ILE A 315 13.61 9.36 -2.26
CA ILE A 315 13.35 8.79 -0.94
C ILE A 315 14.67 8.66 -0.20
N ARG A 316 14.71 9.16 1.04
CA ARG A 316 15.86 9.09 1.93
C ARG A 316 15.53 8.18 3.09
N TYR A 317 16.39 7.18 3.28
CA TYR A 317 16.34 6.23 4.38
C TYR A 317 17.49 6.52 5.34
N THR A 318 17.16 6.78 6.60
CA THR A 318 18.15 6.95 7.66
C THR A 318 18.19 5.68 8.50
N ILE A 319 19.36 5.06 8.58
CA ILE A 319 19.60 3.79 9.26
C ILE A 319 20.43 4.05 10.51
N ASN A 320 19.98 3.56 11.66
CA ASN A 320 20.73 3.68 12.92
C ASN A 320 21.87 2.65 13.01
N LYS A 321 22.70 2.77 14.05
CA LYS A 321 23.81 1.84 14.31
C LYS A 321 23.41 0.35 14.44
N ASP A 322 22.17 0.07 14.82
CA ASP A 322 21.64 -1.28 15.01
C ASP A 322 21.12 -1.89 13.68
N GLY A 323 21.17 -1.11 12.58
CA GLY A 323 20.75 -1.52 11.25
C GLY A 323 19.25 -1.37 10.98
N TYR A 324 18.52 -0.64 11.84
CA TYR A 324 17.10 -0.34 11.63
C TYR A 324 16.91 0.95 10.86
N ILE A 325 15.90 0.99 9.98
CA ILE A 325 15.41 2.23 9.38
C ILE A 325 14.69 3.01 10.49
N VAL A 326 15.15 4.23 10.78
CA VAL A 326 14.61 5.10 11.84
C VAL A 326 13.97 6.37 11.29
N ASN A 327 14.26 6.73 10.04
CA ASN A 327 13.54 7.79 9.33
C ASN A 327 13.43 7.42 7.84
N GLU A 328 12.27 7.69 7.27
CA GLU A 328 12.01 7.61 5.84
C GLU A 328 11.34 8.91 5.38
N LYS A 329 12.00 9.68 4.51
CA LYS A 329 11.45 10.93 4.00
C LYS A 329 11.63 11.05 2.52
N GLY A 330 10.66 11.60 1.82
CA GLY A 330 10.75 11.68 0.37
C GLY A 330 9.65 12.47 -0.27
N ASN A 331 9.73 12.48 -1.59
CA ASN A 331 8.71 13.00 -2.47
C ASN A 331 8.53 12.08 -3.68
N ALA A 332 7.33 12.05 -4.24
CA ALA A 332 7.03 11.42 -5.52
C ALA A 332 6.09 12.34 -6.30
N GLU A 333 6.44 12.65 -7.55
CA GLU A 333 5.63 13.48 -8.43
C GLU A 333 5.26 12.69 -9.69
N PHE A 334 3.96 12.43 -9.86
CA PHE A 334 3.40 11.67 -10.97
C PHE A 334 2.65 12.59 -11.92
N VAL A 335 2.75 12.30 -13.22
CA VAL A 335 2.03 13.00 -14.29
C VAL A 335 1.05 12.03 -14.95
N ILE A 336 -0.19 12.46 -15.10
CA ILE A 336 -1.27 11.74 -15.77
C ILE A 336 -1.65 12.58 -17.00
N ASP A 337 -1.09 12.24 -18.14
CA ASP A 337 -1.39 12.84 -19.43
C ASP A 337 -2.49 12.02 -20.13
N LEU A 338 -3.75 12.39 -19.90
CA LEU A 338 -4.89 11.67 -20.49
C LEU A 338 -4.87 11.67 -22.03
N PRO A 339 -4.59 12.79 -22.73
CA PRO A 339 -4.45 12.79 -24.18
C PRO A 339 -3.46 11.74 -24.69
N SER A 340 -2.29 11.67 -24.07
CA SER A 340 -1.24 10.78 -24.54
C SER A 340 -1.51 9.32 -24.17
N ILE A 341 -2.09 9.05 -22.99
CA ILE A 341 -2.57 7.70 -22.60
C ILE A 341 -3.66 7.20 -23.56
N ASN A 342 -4.61 8.07 -23.95
CA ASN A 342 -5.69 7.72 -24.87
C ASN A 342 -5.17 7.38 -26.27
N LYS A 343 -4.07 7.99 -26.72
CA LYS A 343 -3.43 7.62 -28.00
C LYS A 343 -2.81 6.22 -27.96
N LEU A 344 -2.30 5.79 -26.81
CA LEU A 344 -1.64 4.48 -26.67
C LEU A 344 -2.62 3.31 -26.54
N SER A 345 -3.82 3.53 -25.99
CA SER A 345 -4.80 2.46 -25.75
C SER A 345 -5.41 1.88 -27.04
N GLY A 346 -5.13 2.47 -28.21
CA GLY A 346 -5.55 1.99 -29.53
C GLY A 346 -7.06 1.81 -29.69
N THR A 347 -7.86 2.31 -28.73
CA THR A 347 -9.29 2.05 -28.65
C THR A 347 -10.05 3.27 -29.15
N THR A 348 -10.54 3.15 -30.38
CA THR A 348 -11.80 3.76 -30.84
C THR A 348 -13.04 3.27 -30.06
N ALA A 349 -12.87 2.55 -28.94
CA ALA A 349 -13.93 1.88 -28.18
C ALA A 349 -14.06 2.36 -26.72
N VAL A 350 -13.87 3.65 -26.47
CA VAL A 350 -14.70 4.36 -25.50
C VAL A 350 -15.29 5.58 -26.20
N ALA A 351 -16.24 5.33 -27.09
CA ALA A 351 -17.22 6.32 -27.54
C ALA A 351 -18.15 6.69 -26.38
N SER A 352 -17.58 7.30 -25.33
CA SER A 352 -18.27 7.92 -24.20
C SER A 352 -17.34 8.96 -23.59
N ASN A 353 -17.33 10.17 -24.17
CA ASN A 353 -16.64 11.40 -23.75
C ASN A 353 -15.12 11.49 -23.99
N SER A 354 -14.69 11.53 -25.25
CA SER A 354 -13.32 11.87 -25.69
C SER A 354 -12.89 13.33 -25.46
N ASP A 355 -13.62 14.09 -24.63
CA ASP A 355 -13.36 15.51 -24.36
C ASP A 355 -12.38 15.72 -23.19
N GLN A 356 -11.83 14.65 -22.63
CA GLN A 356 -10.84 14.75 -21.55
C GLN A 356 -9.47 15.09 -22.12
N THR A 357 -9.06 16.34 -21.92
CA THR A 357 -7.79 16.87 -22.41
C THR A 357 -6.79 17.15 -21.28
N GLY A 358 -7.24 16.99 -20.04
CA GLY A 358 -6.47 17.35 -18.86
C GLY A 358 -5.16 16.57 -18.71
N ILE A 359 -4.13 17.30 -18.29
CA ILE A 359 -2.86 16.77 -17.81
C ILE A 359 -2.78 17.09 -16.32
N TYR A 360 -2.74 16.06 -15.49
CA TYR A 360 -2.77 16.19 -14.04
C TYR A 360 -1.41 15.85 -13.46
N THR A 361 -0.97 16.60 -12.45
CA THR A 361 0.23 16.31 -11.67
C THR A 361 -0.16 16.06 -10.23
N VAL A 362 0.32 14.96 -9.65
CA VAL A 362 0.09 14.58 -8.27
C VAL A 362 1.45 14.45 -7.59
N GLY A 363 1.75 15.39 -6.71
CA GLY A 363 2.89 15.37 -5.81
C GLY A 363 2.50 14.80 -4.45
N VAL A 364 3.34 13.92 -3.91
CA VAL A 364 3.23 13.40 -2.56
C VAL A 364 4.56 13.68 -1.87
N ASP A 365 4.53 14.45 -0.80
CA ASP A 365 5.66 14.63 0.12
C ASP A 365 5.38 13.79 1.38
N PHE A 366 6.36 13.08 1.92
CA PHE A 366 6.19 12.28 3.13
C PHE A 366 7.41 12.29 4.04
N ASN A 367 7.18 12.13 5.34
CA ASN A 367 8.21 11.95 6.36
C ASN A 367 7.68 11.01 7.44
N THR A 368 8.40 9.92 7.69
CA THR A 368 8.12 8.95 8.73
C THR A 368 9.29 8.85 9.68
N ASP A 369 9.07 9.14 10.94
CA ASP A 369 10.02 8.91 12.03
C ASP A 369 9.62 7.65 12.79
N ILE A 370 10.56 6.72 12.98
CA ILE A 370 10.34 5.46 13.69
C ILE A 370 11.17 5.48 14.98
N THR A 371 10.48 5.32 16.10
CA THR A 371 11.03 5.40 17.45
C THR A 371 10.60 4.21 18.29
N ASN A 372 11.20 4.06 19.47
CA ASN A 372 10.84 3.01 20.43
C ASN A 372 10.88 1.59 19.86
N ILE A 373 11.77 1.35 18.89
CA ILE A 373 11.97 0.04 18.26
C ILE A 373 12.35 -0.98 19.33
N ASN A 374 11.58 -2.07 19.43
CA ASN A 374 11.75 -3.16 20.40
C ASN A 374 11.78 -2.70 21.86
N LYS A 375 11.17 -1.55 22.17
CA LYS A 375 10.95 -1.08 23.55
C LYS A 375 9.54 -1.42 24.02
N ASN A 376 9.29 -1.34 25.33
CA ASN A 376 7.93 -1.52 25.85
C ASN A 376 7.01 -0.40 25.34
N ILE A 377 5.91 -0.77 24.70
CA ILE A 377 4.90 0.16 24.20
C ILE A 377 3.54 -0.34 24.69
N ASP A 378 2.90 0.51 25.49
CA ASP A 378 1.55 0.25 25.97
C ASP A 378 0.50 0.74 24.97
N ILE A 379 -0.48 -0.11 24.71
CA ILE A 379 -1.62 0.13 23.83
C ILE A 379 -2.87 -0.26 24.61
N VAL A 380 -3.62 0.76 25.03
CA VAL A 380 -4.85 0.59 25.81
C VAL A 380 -6.06 0.86 24.91
N LEU A 381 -6.89 -0.15 24.73
CA LEU A 381 -8.14 0.00 24.00
C LEU A 381 -9.12 0.84 24.86
N PRO A 382 -9.83 1.82 24.27
CA PRO A 382 -10.93 2.51 24.92
C PRO A 382 -12.00 1.54 25.44
N LYS A 383 -12.57 1.86 26.62
CA LYS A 383 -13.72 1.12 27.14
C LYS A 383 -14.97 1.47 26.32
N THR A 384 -15.60 0.45 25.76
CA THR A 384 -16.81 0.58 24.94
C THR A 384 -18.01 -0.06 25.63
N ASN A 385 -19.18 0.50 25.39
CA ASN A 385 -20.47 -0.02 25.83
C ASN A 385 -21.58 0.39 24.84
N SER A 386 -22.81 -0.07 25.09
CA SER A 386 -23.96 0.25 24.24
C SER A 386 -24.31 1.73 24.21
N THR A 387 -23.82 2.55 25.15
CA THR A 387 -24.07 4.00 25.19
C THR A 387 -23.13 4.77 24.27
N ASN A 388 -21.83 4.46 24.25
CA ASN A 388 -20.82 5.22 23.50
C ASN A 388 -20.38 4.55 22.18
N SER A 389 -20.77 3.30 21.94
CA SER A 389 -20.36 2.54 20.76
C SER A 389 -21.51 1.79 20.11
N PHE A 390 -21.30 1.37 18.87
CA PHE A 390 -22.16 0.42 18.15
C PHE A 390 -21.31 -0.59 17.39
N ASN A 391 -21.89 -1.73 17.01
CA ASN A 391 -21.21 -2.71 16.19
C ASN A 391 -21.42 -2.38 14.70
N TYR A 392 -20.40 -2.53 13.86
CA TYR A 392 -20.53 -2.32 12.42
C TYR A 392 -21.74 -3.08 11.80
N ASN A 393 -22.05 -4.28 12.30
CA ASN A 393 -23.19 -5.06 11.84
C ASN A 393 -24.55 -4.40 12.11
N ASP A 394 -24.63 -3.45 13.05
CA ASP A 394 -25.85 -2.68 13.31
C ASP A 394 -26.17 -1.75 12.14
N ILE A 395 -25.16 -1.20 11.45
CA ILE A 395 -25.35 -0.44 10.21
C ILE A 395 -25.95 -1.35 9.11
N LEU A 396 -25.36 -2.53 8.91
CA LEU A 396 -25.81 -3.46 7.87
C LEU A 396 -27.26 -3.95 8.08
N LYS A 397 -27.68 -4.12 9.34
CA LYS A 397 -29.06 -4.49 9.67
C LYS A 397 -30.06 -3.36 9.37
N LEU A 398 -29.66 -2.10 9.55
CA LEU A 398 -30.49 -0.93 9.27
C LEU A 398 -30.67 -0.68 7.77
N ASP A 399 -29.69 -1.07 6.95
CA ASP A 399 -29.79 -0.94 5.49
C ASP A 399 -30.76 -1.99 4.89
N ASN A 400 -30.74 -3.21 5.44
CA ASN A 400 -31.64 -4.29 5.04
C ASN A 400 -33.12 -4.07 5.42
N THR A 401 -33.44 -3.10 6.29
CA THR A 401 -34.82 -2.76 6.65
C THR A 401 -35.42 -1.63 5.81
N LYS A 402 -34.66 -1.04 4.87
CA LYS A 402 -35.10 0.10 4.03
C LYS A 402 -35.24 -0.18 2.53
N LEU A 403 -35.00 -1.41 2.06
CA LEU A 403 -35.35 -1.78 0.69
C LEU A 403 -36.76 -2.40 0.68
N PRO A 404 -37.82 -1.67 0.26
CA PRO A 404 -39.02 -2.34 -0.20
C PRO A 404 -38.62 -3.19 -1.41
N THR A 405 -38.83 -4.50 -1.29
CA THR A 405 -38.93 -5.38 -2.45
C THR A 405 -40.09 -4.86 -3.30
N ASN A 406 -39.78 -4.21 -4.42
CA ASN A 406 -40.70 -4.14 -5.54
C ASN A 406 -40.54 -5.40 -6.39
#